data_AF-A0A7J8YZA1-F1
#
_entry.id   AF-A0A7J8YZA1-F1
#
_cell.length_a   1.000
_cell.length_b   1.000
_cell.length_c   1.000
_cell.angle_alpha   90.00
_cell.angle_beta   90.00
_cell.angle_gamma   90.00
#
_symmetry.space_group_name_H-M   'P 1'
#
loop_
_entity.id
_entity.type
_entity.pdbx_description
1 polymer ?
#
loop_
_entity_poly.entity_id
_entity_poly.type
_entity_poly.pdbx_seq_one_letter_code
_entity_poly.pdbx_strand_id
1 'polypeptide(L)'
;MERTLLALWHSLKGATVKPMGKSALYLIQFYHIIYLKKMSFFGGPWTINNCIMVVHQLQKGENPEEINFSFVDFRVQVHDLPLILASKGLAKSLENTMGMFLDYDALGCQII
;
A
#
# COMPACT_ATOMS: atom_id res chain seq x y z
N MET A 1 -10.41 8.02 14.85
CA MET A 1 -9.62 7.43 13.75
C MET A 1 -8.60 6.40 14.24
N GLU A 2 -7.84 6.69 15.31
CA GLU A 2 -6.85 5.77 15.91
C GLU A 2 -7.34 4.33 16.15
N ARG A 3 -8.48 4.13 16.84
CA ARG A 3 -8.99 2.78 17.12
C ARG A 3 -9.31 1.98 15.84
N THR A 4 -9.84 2.65 14.83
CA THR A 4 -10.16 2.05 13.52
C THR A 4 -8.90 1.63 12.79
N LEU A 5 -7.86 2.48 12.80
CA LEU A 5 -6.55 2.22 12.23
C LEU A 5 -5.88 0.99 12.87
N LEU A 6 -5.86 0.94 14.21
CA LEU A 6 -5.29 -0.18 14.96
C LEU A 6 -6.02 -1.51 14.69
N ALA A 7 -7.34 -1.46 14.56
CA ALA A 7 -8.15 -2.62 14.21
C ALA A 7 -7.86 -3.12 12.79
N LEU A 8 -7.74 -2.21 11.81
CA LEU A 8 -7.51 -2.54 10.41
C LEU A 8 -6.19 -3.30 10.21
N TRP A 9 -5.13 -2.88 10.90
CA TRP A 9 -3.82 -3.54 10.81
C TRP A 9 -3.62 -4.73 11.75
N HIS A 10 -4.66 -5.15 12.48
CA HIS A 10 -4.60 -6.26 13.43
C HIS A 10 -3.37 -6.15 14.36
N SER A 11 -3.00 -4.92 14.71
CA SER A 11 -1.82 -4.68 15.55
C SER A 11 -2.23 -5.01 16.99
N LEU A 12 -2.21 -6.31 17.32
CA LEU A 12 -2.67 -6.81 18.61
C LEU A 12 -1.83 -6.25 19.77
N LYS A 13 -0.57 -5.87 19.50
CA LYS A 13 0.31 -5.19 20.46
C LYS A 13 1.30 -4.30 19.71
N GLY A 14 1.14 -2.98 19.82
CA GLY A 14 2.27 -2.07 19.63
C GLY A 14 2.36 -1.28 18.32
N ALA A 15 1.27 -0.64 17.91
CA ALA A 15 1.35 0.55 17.08
C ALA A 15 0.80 1.74 17.86
N THR A 16 1.40 2.91 17.69
CA THR A 16 0.86 4.18 18.19
C THR A 16 0.52 5.07 17.01
N VAL A 17 -0.61 5.76 17.09
CA VAL A 17 -1.06 6.70 16.06
C VAL A 17 -1.07 8.09 16.69
N LYS A 18 -0.33 9.02 16.10
CA LYS A 18 -0.29 10.42 16.54
C LYS A 18 -0.77 11.32 15.40
N PRO A 19 -1.78 12.16 15.60
CA PRO A 19 -2.12 13.20 14.63
C PRO A 19 -0.94 14.18 14.54
N MET A 20 -0.63 14.65 13.33
CA MET A 20 0.47 15.58 13.07
C MET A 20 -0.06 16.78 12.28
N GLY A 21 0.34 17.99 12.65
CA GLY A 21 0.12 19.20 11.85
C GLY A 21 -1.29 19.35 11.25
N LYS A 22 -1.35 19.44 9.91
CA LYS A 22 -2.57 19.62 9.10
C LYS A 22 -3.64 18.57 9.40
N SER A 23 -4.92 18.97 9.32
CA SER A 23 -6.05 18.05 9.42
C SER A 23 -5.92 16.94 8.37
N ALA A 24 -5.89 15.68 8.84
CA ALA A 24 -5.74 14.42 8.07
C ALA A 24 -4.32 13.84 7.90
N LEU A 25 -3.27 14.41 8.53
CA LEU A 25 -1.96 13.75 8.61
C LEU A 25 -1.81 12.98 9.93
N TYR A 26 -1.35 11.73 9.84
CA TYR A 26 -1.14 10.85 10.99
C TYR A 26 0.23 10.16 10.90
N LEU A 27 0.99 10.22 11.99
CA LEU A 27 2.20 9.42 12.16
C LEU A 27 1.84 8.10 12.85
N ILE A 28 2.19 6.99 12.21
CA ILE A 28 1.99 5.65 12.76
C ILE A 28 3.36 5.07 13.07
N GLN A 29 3.60 4.77 14.34
CA GLN A 29 4.84 4.16 14.79
C GLN A 29 4.57 2.72 15.23
N PHE A 30 5.18 1.77 14.53
CA PHE A 30 5.18 0.36 14.90
C PHE A 30 6.42 0.03 15.73
N TYR A 31 6.28 -0.76 16.79
CA TYR A 31 7.44 -1.18 17.61
C TYR A 31 8.23 -2.35 17.02
N HIS A 32 7.72 -3.04 15.99
CA HIS A 32 8.41 -4.16 15.37
C HIS A 32 8.43 -4.04 13.85
N ILE A 33 9.60 -4.21 13.25
CA ILE A 33 9.83 -4.07 11.80
C ILE A 33 8.99 -5.05 10.95
N ILE A 34 8.62 -6.20 11.51
CA ILE A 34 7.75 -7.17 10.82
C ILE A 34 6.39 -6.54 10.49
N TYR A 35 5.83 -5.68 11.36
CA TYR A 35 4.56 -5.03 11.08
C TYR A 35 4.69 -3.95 10.00
N LEU A 36 5.81 -3.20 10.00
CA LEU A 36 6.13 -2.26 8.91
C LEU A 36 6.24 -3.00 7.57
N LYS A 37 6.99 -4.11 7.54
CA LYS A 37 7.11 -4.96 6.34
C LYS A 37 5.77 -5.54 5.93
N LYS A 38 4.92 -5.96 6.86
CA LYS A 38 3.57 -6.46 6.55
C LYS A 38 2.71 -5.34 5.94
N MET A 39 2.76 -4.13 6.50
CA MET A 39 2.03 -2.99 5.98
C MET A 39 2.47 -2.63 4.55
N SER A 40 3.77 -2.56 4.29
CA SER A 40 4.30 -2.27 2.94
C SER A 40 4.10 -3.43 1.96
N PHE A 41 4.20 -4.68 2.44
CA PHE A 41 4.08 -5.87 1.61
C PHE A 41 2.64 -6.24 1.26
N PHE A 42 1.64 -5.88 2.06
CA PHE A 42 0.23 -6.10 1.70
C PHE A 42 -0.37 -4.98 0.85
N GLY A 43 0.33 -3.84 0.70
CA GLY A 43 0.35 -3.00 -0.51
C GLY A 43 -0.98 -2.70 -1.21
N GLY A 44 -2.07 -2.56 -0.46
CA GLY A 44 -3.37 -2.15 -0.99
C GLY A 44 -3.68 -0.72 -0.56
N PRO A 45 -4.48 0.02 -1.34
CA PRO A 45 -5.10 1.25 -0.84
C PRO A 45 -5.93 0.89 0.40
N TRP A 46 -5.49 1.32 1.58
CA TRP A 46 -6.24 1.05 2.80
C TRP A 46 -7.44 1.99 2.83
N THR A 47 -8.65 1.46 2.72
CA THR A 47 -9.86 2.27 2.81
C THR A 47 -10.36 2.32 4.24
N ILE A 48 -10.52 3.52 4.79
CA ILE A 48 -11.14 3.74 6.10
C ILE A 48 -12.32 4.68 5.89
N ASN A 49 -13.51 4.21 6.24
CA ASN A 49 -14.76 4.97 6.06
C ASN A 49 -14.91 5.51 4.62
N ASN A 50 -14.65 4.66 3.63
CA ASN A 50 -14.70 4.99 2.19
C ASN A 50 -13.66 6.02 1.71
N CYS A 51 -12.73 6.45 2.57
CA CYS A 51 -11.59 7.28 2.19
C CYS A 51 -10.36 6.39 1.94
N ILE A 52 -9.66 6.60 0.82
CA ILE A 52 -8.38 5.95 0.55
C ILE A 52 -7.30 6.59 1.43
N MET A 53 -6.52 5.75 2.10
CA MET A 53 -5.37 6.17 2.87
C MET A 53 -4.10 6.06 2.02
N VAL A 54 -3.43 7.20 1.85
CA VAL A 54 -2.09 7.25 1.27
C VAL A 54 -1.07 7.10 2.41
N VAL A 55 -0.16 6.15 2.28
CA VAL A 55 0.82 5.82 3.32
C VAL A 55 2.22 5.96 2.74
N HIS A 56 3.10 6.63 3.48
CA HIS A 56 4.51 6.75 3.15
C HIS A 56 5.36 6.19 4.29
N GLN A 57 6.38 5.38 3.97
CA GLN A 57 7.37 4.95 4.95
C GLN A 57 8.40 6.06 5.15
N LEU A 58 8.28 6.78 6.27
CA LEU A 58 9.19 7.87 6.62
C LEU A 58 10.65 7.40 6.70
N GLN A 59 11.53 8.06 5.96
CA GLN A 59 12.97 7.88 6.02
C GLN A 59 13.60 8.76 7.11
N LYS A 60 14.82 8.41 7.52
CA LYS A 60 15.54 9.18 8.53
C LYS A 60 15.80 10.60 8.04
N GLY A 61 15.29 11.59 8.78
CA GLY A 61 15.47 13.01 8.47
C GLY A 61 14.42 13.61 7.52
N GLU A 62 13.46 12.82 7.03
CA GLU A 62 12.32 13.36 6.31
C GLU A 62 11.38 14.10 7.24
N ASN A 63 10.87 15.25 6.78
CA ASN A 63 9.80 15.97 7.44
C ASN A 63 8.44 15.39 6.98
N PRO A 64 7.62 14.79 7.87
CA PRO A 64 6.32 14.23 7.51
C PRO A 64 5.36 15.24 6.85
N GLU A 65 5.50 16.53 7.14
CA GLU A 65 4.62 17.58 6.62
C GLU A 65 4.96 18.05 5.20
N GLU A 66 6.17 17.71 4.72
CA GLU A 66 6.67 18.05 3.38
C GLU A 66 6.47 16.90 2.38
N ILE A 67 6.02 15.73 2.86
CA ILE A 67 5.73 14.58 2.00
C ILE A 67 4.54 14.90 1.09
N ASN A 68 4.70 14.62 -0.20
CA ASN A 68 3.63 14.74 -1.17
C ASN A 68 2.80 13.45 -1.23
N PHE A 69 1.54 13.52 -0.80
CA PHE A 69 0.58 12.40 -0.83
C PHE A 69 -0.33 12.38 -2.08
N SER A 70 0.11 12.98 -3.20
CA SER A 70 -0.71 13.06 -4.43
C SER A 70 -0.86 11.74 -5.20
N PHE A 71 -0.02 10.75 -4.88
CA PHE A 71 -0.01 9.45 -5.56
C PHE A 71 -0.19 8.33 -4.54
N VAL A 72 -0.84 7.25 -4.98
CA VAL A 72 -1.00 6.03 -4.20
C VAL A 72 -0.84 4.83 -5.12
N ASP A 73 -0.12 3.83 -4.63
CA ASP A 73 0.18 2.63 -5.39
C ASP A 73 -0.95 1.63 -5.24
N PHE A 74 -1.39 1.05 -6.35
CA PHE A 74 -2.40 0.00 -6.39
C PHE A 74 -1.79 -1.29 -6.89
N ARG A 75 -2.11 -2.40 -6.21
CA ARG A 75 -1.90 -3.73 -6.77
C ARG A 75 -3.16 -4.19 -7.48
N VAL A 76 -3.02 -4.46 -8.77
CA VAL A 76 -4.08 -5.05 -9.59
C VAL A 76 -3.75 -6.52 -9.78
N GLN A 77 -4.62 -7.39 -9.30
CA GLN A 77 -4.54 -8.82 -9.58
C GLN A 77 -5.48 -9.14 -10.73
N VAL A 78 -4.92 -9.66 -11.81
CA VAL A 78 -5.70 -10.10 -12.98
C VAL A 78 -5.97 -11.61 -12.82
N HIS A 79 -7.25 -11.97 -12.79
CA HIS A 79 -7.69 -13.37 -12.71
C HIS A 79 -7.95 -13.95 -14.11
N ASP A 80 -7.80 -15.28 -14.23
CA ASP A 80 -8.11 -16.06 -15.43
C ASP A 80 -7.42 -15.58 -16.71
N LEU A 81 -6.23 -14.97 -16.57
CA LEU A 81 -5.46 -14.50 -17.72
C LEU A 81 -4.91 -15.72 -18.48
N PRO A 82 -5.31 -15.94 -19.75
CA PRO A 82 -4.77 -17.02 -20.57
C PRO A 82 -3.24 -16.94 -20.60
N LEU A 83 -2.55 -18.09 -20.52
CA LEU A 83 -1.08 -18.15 -20.47
C LEU A 83 -0.40 -17.42 -21.66
N ILE A 84 -1.06 -17.40 -22.82
CA ILE A 84 -0.61 -16.70 -24.03
C ILE A 84 -0.68 -15.16 -23.86
N LEU A 85 -1.61 -14.66 -23.04
CA LEU A 85 -1.79 -13.25 -22.71
C LEU A 85 -0.97 -12.82 -21.48
N ALA A 86 -0.51 -13.75 -20.65
CA ALA A 86 0.43 -13.52 -19.55
C ALA A 86 1.88 -13.22 -20.03
N SER A 87 2.01 -12.58 -21.20
CA SER A 87 3.29 -12.11 -21.70
C SER A 87 3.60 -10.73 -21.14
N LYS A 88 4.88 -10.46 -20.84
CA LYS A 88 5.37 -9.17 -20.35
C LYS A 88 4.96 -7.98 -21.24
N GLY A 89 4.73 -8.22 -22.53
CA GLY A 89 4.31 -7.19 -23.49
C GLY A 89 2.86 -6.73 -23.30
N LEU A 90 1.95 -7.64 -22.97
CA LEU A 90 0.52 -7.33 -22.81
C LEU A 90 0.24 -6.71 -21.44
N ALA A 91 0.93 -7.19 -20.40
CA ALA A 91 0.96 -6.58 -19.07
C ALA A 91 1.37 -5.09 -19.18
N LYS A 92 2.50 -4.80 -19.84
CA LYS A 92 2.98 -3.43 -20.07
C LYS A 92 2.01 -2.51 -20.83
N SER A 93 1.25 -3.07 -21.76
CA SER A 93 0.25 -2.29 -22.52
C SER A 93 -1.00 -1.98 -21.71
N LEU A 94 -1.46 -2.93 -20.88
CA LEU A 94 -2.56 -2.71 -19.95
C LEU A 94 -2.16 -1.67 -18.88
N GLU A 95 -0.92 -1.79 -18.40
CA GLU A 95 -0.31 -0.94 -17.37
C GLU A 95 -0.21 0.53 -17.79
N ASN A 96 0.30 0.82 -18.99
CA ASN A 96 0.42 2.20 -19.49
C ASN A 96 -0.93 2.92 -19.63
N THR A 97 -2.04 2.17 -19.67
CA THR A 97 -3.40 2.74 -19.73
C THR A 97 -3.92 3.13 -18.35
N MET A 98 -3.44 2.47 -17.28
CA MET A 98 -3.94 2.64 -15.91
C MET A 98 -3.03 3.49 -15.02
N GLY A 99 -1.71 3.54 -15.27
CA GLY A 99 -0.77 4.30 -14.45
C GLY A 99 0.71 3.96 -14.68
N MET A 100 1.55 4.23 -13.68
CA MET A 100 2.98 3.91 -13.70
C MET A 100 3.23 2.51 -13.15
N PHE A 101 3.90 1.66 -13.92
CA PHE A 101 4.26 0.31 -13.51
C PHE A 101 5.36 0.31 -12.44
N LEU A 102 5.15 -0.44 -11.36
CA LEU A 102 6.12 -0.60 -10.27
C LEU A 102 6.77 -1.98 -10.24
N ASP A 103 5.98 -3.06 -10.30
CA ASP A 103 6.48 -4.43 -10.28
C ASP A 103 5.44 -5.46 -10.80
N TYR A 104 5.90 -6.65 -11.19
CA TYR A 104 5.08 -7.77 -11.67
C TYR A 104 5.52 -9.08 -11.02
N ASP A 105 4.59 -9.79 -10.40
CA ASP A 105 4.83 -11.13 -9.86
C ASP A 105 4.05 -12.20 -10.65
N ALA A 106 4.78 -13.12 -11.28
CA ALA A 106 4.22 -14.24 -12.04
C ALA A 106 3.95 -15.48 -11.19
N LEU A 107 4.46 -15.56 -9.96
CA LEU A 107 4.46 -16.77 -9.14
C LEU A 107 3.06 -17.13 -8.58
N GLY A 108 2.07 -16.25 -8.74
CA GLY A 108 0.68 -16.49 -8.40
C GLY A 108 -0.08 -17.42 -9.36
N CYS A 109 0.47 -17.73 -10.54
CA CYS A 109 -0.09 -18.71 -11.48
C CYS A 109 0.36 -20.14 -11.14
N GLN A 110 0.11 -20.61 -9.91
CA GLN A 110 0.08 -22.05 -9.65
C GLN A 110 -1.35 -22.55 -9.85
N ILE A 111 -1.52 -23.15 -11.03
CA ILE A 111 -2.50 -24.15 -11.47
C ILE A 111 -3.45 -24.61 -10.35
N ILE A 112 -4.73 -24.25 -10.47
CA ILE A 112 -5.85 -25.03 -9.92
C ILE A 112 -6.02 -26.28 -10.80
#